data_AF-A0A531KA76-F1
#
_entry.id   AF-A0A531KA76-F1
#
_cell.length_a   1.000
_cell.length_b   1.000
_cell.length_c   1.000
_cell.angle_alpha   90.00
_cell.angle_beta   90.00
_cell.angle_gamma   90.00
#
_symmetry.space_group_name_H-M   'P 1'
#
loop_
_entity.id
_entity.type
_entity.pdbx_description
1 polymer ?
#
loop_
_entity_poly.entity_id
_entity_poly.type
_entity_poly.pdbx_seq_one_letter_code
_entity_poly.pdbx_strand_id
1 'polypeptide(L)'
;ARTTRPYSELYRKLTGEFEETPRIFPANSLAASITMTLNGIGIASLPEGVVQDYLASGKLRIVECEWHPSDLQFTASYSSEPSNPIAERAAKLAGCVAHAYAARTDKLRPAVAQPTVAGR
;
A
#
# COMPACT_ATOMS: atom_id res chain seq x y z
N ALA A 1 -11.78 -5.83 -0.01
CA ALA A 1 -11.00 -4.88 0.83
C ALA A 1 -11.66 -4.45 2.16
N ARG A 2 -12.98 -4.57 2.38
CA ARG A 2 -13.65 -3.89 3.52
C ARG A 2 -13.17 -4.27 4.93
N THR A 3 -12.60 -5.46 5.09
CA THR A 3 -12.09 -5.96 6.38
C THR A 3 -10.60 -5.69 6.59
N THR A 4 -9.96 -4.98 5.67
CA THR A 4 -8.51 -4.75 5.71
C THR A 4 -8.16 -3.48 6.52
N ARG A 5 -6.99 -3.48 7.14
CA ARG A 5 -6.47 -2.30 7.87
C ARG A 5 -6.39 -1.03 6.99
N PRO A 6 -5.86 -1.07 5.75
CA PRO A 6 -5.83 0.12 4.88
C PRO A 6 -7.22 0.71 4.61
N TYR A 7 -8.23 -0.14 4.40
CA TYR A 7 -9.61 0.34 4.22
C TYR A 7 -10.11 1.08 5.47
N SER A 8 -9.89 0.52 6.66
CA SER A 8 -10.32 1.13 7.92
C SER A 8 -9.60 2.46 8.21
N GLU A 9 -8.31 2.57 7.89
CA GLU A 9 -7.55 3.83 8.02
C GLU A 9 -8.07 4.91 7.08
N LEU A 10 -8.27 4.56 5.81
CA LEU A 10 -8.77 5.47 4.80
C LEU A 10 -10.22 5.91 5.10
N TYR A 11 -11.08 4.98 5.51
CA TYR A 11 -12.45 5.29 5.92
C TYR A 11 -12.46 6.30 7.07
N ARG A 12 -11.70 6.04 8.15
CA ARG A 12 -11.60 6.95 9.31
C ARG A 12 -11.08 8.34 8.91
N LYS A 13 -10.04 8.40 8.08
CA LYS A 13 -9.49 9.67 7.60
C LYS A 13 -10.56 10.47 6.85
N LEU A 14 -11.25 9.84 5.90
CA LEU A 14 -12.27 10.54 5.10
C LEU A 14 -13.49 10.95 5.94
N THR A 15 -13.93 10.13 6.89
CA THR A 15 -15.08 10.49 7.75
C THR A 15 -14.76 11.57 8.78
N GLY A 16 -13.47 11.76 9.11
CA GLY A 16 -13.05 12.79 10.07
C GLY A 16 -12.77 14.15 9.46
N GLU A 17 -12.53 14.22 8.14
CA GLU A 17 -12.11 15.44 7.43
C GLU A 17 -13.24 16.12 6.65
N PHE A 18 -14.27 15.37 6.27
CA PHE A 18 -15.36 15.86 5.41
C PHE A 18 -16.70 15.81 6.15
N GLU A 19 -17.53 16.84 5.95
CA GLU A 19 -18.91 16.88 6.48
C GLU A 19 -19.75 15.71 5.95
N GLU A 20 -19.60 15.41 4.65
CA GLU A 20 -20.18 14.22 4.03
C GLU A 20 -19.08 13.24 3.63
N THR A 21 -19.20 11.99 4.09
CA THR A 21 -18.23 10.96 3.76
C THR A 21 -18.27 10.63 2.26
N PRO A 22 -17.16 10.79 1.52
CA PRO A 22 -17.08 10.42 0.12
C PRO A 22 -17.45 8.95 -0.11
N ARG A 23 -18.05 8.65 -1.27
CA ARG A 23 -18.36 7.26 -1.63
C ARG A 23 -17.07 6.47 -1.85
N ILE A 24 -16.87 5.43 -1.03
CA ILE A 24 -15.72 4.53 -1.16
C ILE A 24 -16.11 3.28 -1.92
N PHE A 25 -15.32 2.95 -2.96
CA PHE A 25 -15.47 1.73 -3.75
C PHE A 25 -14.37 0.73 -3.38
N PRO A 26 -14.63 -0.25 -2.49
CA PRO A 26 -13.64 -1.26 -2.16
C PRO A 26 -13.48 -2.25 -3.31
N ALA A 27 -12.24 -2.42 -3.78
CA ALA A 27 -11.88 -3.49 -4.71
C ALA A 27 -11.51 -4.80 -3.97
N ASN A 28 -11.59 -5.92 -4.68
CA ASN A 28 -11.14 -7.23 -4.20
C ASN A 28 -9.69 -7.57 -4.62
N SER A 29 -9.07 -6.75 -5.47
CA SER A 29 -7.69 -6.92 -5.93
C SER A 29 -7.05 -5.58 -6.29
N LEU A 30 -5.71 -5.54 -6.29
CA LEU A 30 -4.93 -4.38 -6.76
C LEU A 30 -5.20 -4.08 -8.23
N ALA A 31 -5.26 -5.12 -9.08
CA ALA A 31 -5.55 -4.97 -10.50
C ALA A 31 -6.91 -4.30 -10.75
N ALA A 32 -7.95 -4.69 -10.00
CA ALA A 32 -9.25 -4.05 -10.09
C ALA A 32 -9.20 -2.57 -9.68
N SER A 33 -8.53 -2.24 -8.57
CA SER A 33 -8.36 -0.84 -8.15
C SER A 33 -7.66 0.00 -9.23
N ILE A 34 -6.58 -0.52 -9.82
CA ILE A 34 -5.81 0.16 -10.88
C ILE A 34 -6.70 0.41 -12.10
N THR A 35 -7.40 -0.62 -12.59
CA THR A 35 -8.31 -0.49 -13.75
C THR A 35 -9.42 0.52 -13.48
N MET A 36 -10.02 0.52 -12.29
CA MET A 36 -11.05 1.48 -11.92
C MET A 36 -10.52 2.92 -11.95
N THR A 37 -9.31 3.15 -11.43
CA THR A 37 -8.67 4.48 -11.45
C THR A 37 -8.33 4.91 -12.88
N LEU A 38 -7.76 4.02 -13.69
CA LEU A 38 -7.45 4.30 -15.10
C LEU A 38 -8.70 4.64 -15.92
N ASN A 39 -9.83 4.02 -15.59
CA ASN A 39 -11.13 4.29 -16.24
C ASN A 39 -11.85 5.53 -15.66
N GLY A 40 -11.23 6.28 -14.75
CA GLY A 40 -11.79 7.52 -14.21
C GLY A 40 -12.93 7.34 -13.22
N ILE A 41 -13.08 6.15 -12.61
CA ILE A 41 -14.11 5.92 -11.57
C ILE A 41 -13.85 6.76 -10.31
N GLY A 42 -12.60 7.15 -10.07
CA GLY A 42 -12.20 8.03 -8.98
C GLY A 42 -10.70 7.95 -8.67
N ILE A 43 -10.31 8.51 -7.52
CA ILE A 43 -8.96 8.38 -6.97
C ILE A 43 -8.79 7.05 -6.21
N ALA A 44 -7.57 6.52 -6.16
CA ALA A 44 -7.27 5.32 -5.37
C ALA A 44 -5.96 5.48 -4.59
N SER A 45 -5.94 4.88 -3.40
CA SER A 45 -4.71 4.66 -2.64
C SER A 45 -4.04 3.37 -3.15
N LEU A 46 -2.93 3.51 -3.87
CA LEU A 46 -2.21 2.40 -4.50
C LEU A 46 -0.74 2.38 -4.05
N PRO A 47 -0.13 1.20 -3.84
CA PRO A 47 1.30 1.12 -3.58
C PRO A 47 2.10 1.65 -4.78
N GLU A 48 3.01 2.59 -4.53
CA GLU A 48 3.77 3.28 -5.57
C GLU A 48 4.51 2.32 -6.50
N GLY A 49 5.15 1.29 -5.95
CA GLY A 49 5.90 0.30 -6.71
C GLY A 49 5.07 -0.51 -7.72
N VAL A 50 3.73 -0.53 -7.59
CA VAL A 50 2.83 -1.23 -8.50
C VAL A 50 2.36 -0.33 -9.64
N VAL A 51 2.46 1.00 -9.49
CA VAL A 51 1.93 1.97 -10.45
C VAL A 51 2.98 2.73 -11.25
N GLN A 52 4.27 2.45 -11.04
CA GLN A 52 5.38 3.19 -11.65
C GLN A 52 5.27 3.32 -13.18
N ASP A 53 4.92 2.27 -13.89
CA ASP A 53 4.78 2.31 -15.36
C ASP A 53 3.65 3.25 -15.81
N TYR A 54 2.55 3.28 -15.06
CA TYR A 54 1.42 4.17 -15.37
C TYR A 54 1.72 5.63 -15.03
N LEU A 55 2.55 5.87 -14.01
CA LEU A 55 3.07 7.20 -13.69
C LEU A 55 4.04 7.67 -14.79
N ALA A 56 4.99 6.83 -15.19
CA ALA A 56 5.96 7.13 -16.24
C ALA A 56 5.30 7.40 -17.59
N SER A 57 4.21 6.70 -17.91
CA SER A 57 3.45 6.93 -19.14
C SER A 57 2.44 8.08 -19.05
N GLY A 58 2.32 8.77 -17.91
CA GLY A 58 1.33 9.84 -17.68
C GLY A 58 -0.13 9.38 -17.65
N LYS A 59 -0.39 8.07 -17.52
CA LYS A 59 -1.75 7.51 -17.41
C LYS A 59 -2.32 7.68 -16.01
N LEU A 60 -1.45 7.68 -15.02
CA LEU A 60 -1.76 8.05 -13.64
C LEU A 60 -0.91 9.26 -13.24
N ARG A 61 -1.44 10.02 -12.29
CA ARG A 61 -0.73 11.10 -11.62
C ARG A 61 -0.92 10.95 -10.12
N ILE A 62 0.10 11.33 -9.36
CA ILE A 62 0.00 11.40 -7.90
C ILE A 62 -0.86 12.60 -7.53
N VAL A 63 -1.73 12.41 -6.54
CA VAL A 63 -2.47 13.49 -5.90
C VAL A 63 -1.71 13.83 -4.63
N GLU A 64 -1.14 15.03 -4.57
CA GLU A 64 -0.42 15.52 -3.41
C GLU A 64 -1.36 15.57 -2.19
N CYS A 65 -0.98 14.87 -1.14
CA CYS A 65 -1.73 14.78 0.10
C CYS A 65 -0.75 14.69 1.28
N GLU A 66 -1.02 15.44 2.35
CA GLU A 66 -0.20 15.38 3.57
C GLU A 66 -0.34 14.05 4.31
N TRP A 67 -1.42 13.31 4.05
CA TRP A 67 -1.73 12.07 4.72
C TRP A 67 -1.48 10.86 3.81
N HIS A 68 -0.84 9.84 4.36
CA HIS A 68 -0.78 8.51 3.76
C HIS A 68 -1.19 7.44 4.79
N PRO A 69 -1.76 6.30 4.34
CA PRO A 69 -1.96 5.15 5.21
C PRO A 69 -0.63 4.65 5.78
N SER A 70 -0.71 3.92 6.89
CA SER A 70 0.46 3.23 7.42
C SER A 70 1.04 2.19 6.44
N ASP A 71 2.35 1.97 6.53
CA ASP A 71 3.05 1.04 5.66
C ASP A 71 2.49 -0.39 5.75
N LEU A 72 2.43 -1.05 4.60
CA LEU A 72 2.04 -2.46 4.53
C LEU A 72 3.14 -3.34 5.12
N GLN A 73 2.74 -4.22 6.04
CA GLN A 73 3.61 -5.26 6.58
C GLN A 73 3.39 -6.56 5.81
N PHE A 74 4.49 -7.10 5.28
CA PHE A 74 4.48 -8.38 4.55
C PHE A 74 5.13 -9.46 5.40
N THR A 75 4.56 -10.66 5.37
CA THR A 75 5.10 -11.84 6.04
C THR A 75 5.27 -12.98 5.04
N ALA A 76 6.29 -13.80 5.27
CA ALA A 76 6.43 -15.10 4.61
C ALA A 76 6.13 -16.18 5.65
N SER A 77 5.02 -16.90 5.47
CA SER A 77 4.51 -17.84 6.45
C SER A 77 4.28 -19.21 5.82
N TYR A 78 4.52 -20.26 6.59
CA TYR A 78 4.33 -21.65 6.18
C TYR A 78 3.70 -22.45 7.33
N SER A 79 3.02 -23.57 7.03
CA SER A 79 2.54 -24.47 8.07
C SER A 79 3.72 -25.22 8.68
N SER A 80 3.84 -25.21 10.00
CA SER A 80 4.84 -26.01 10.72
C SER A 80 4.48 -27.50 10.76
N GLU A 81 3.23 -27.86 10.49
CA GLU A 81 2.74 -29.24 10.55
C GLU A 81 1.97 -29.65 9.28
N PRO A 82 2.26 -30.86 8.73
CA PRO A 82 3.44 -31.68 9.03
C PRO A 82 4.75 -30.95 8.67
N SER A 83 5.89 -31.40 9.22
CA SER A 83 7.19 -30.76 8.97
C SER A 83 7.47 -30.64 7.47
N ASN A 84 7.76 -29.41 7.02
CA ASN A 84 8.04 -29.11 5.62
C ASN A 84 9.30 -28.22 5.50
N PRO A 85 10.50 -28.83 5.47
CA PRO A 85 11.76 -28.11 5.40
C PRO A 85 11.91 -27.25 4.13
N ILE A 86 11.27 -27.66 3.02
CA ILE A 86 11.30 -26.90 1.76
C ILE A 86 10.49 -25.61 1.90
N ALA A 87 9.28 -25.68 2.47
CA ALA A 87 8.46 -24.49 2.71
C ALA A 87 9.14 -23.54 3.71
N GLU A 88 9.77 -24.07 4.76
CA GLU A 88 10.57 -23.27 5.70
C GLU A 88 11.71 -22.55 4.98
N ARG A 89 12.48 -23.27 4.14
CA ARG A 89 13.60 -22.67 3.41
C ARG A 89 13.12 -21.62 2.40
N ALA A 90 12.01 -21.87 1.72
CA ALA A 90 11.39 -20.93 0.81
C ALA A 90 10.90 -19.66 1.53
N ALA A 91 10.25 -19.79 2.69
CA ALA A 91 9.82 -18.65 3.49
C ALA A 91 11.02 -17.81 3.98
N LYS A 92 12.10 -18.46 4.44
CA LYS A 92 13.34 -17.77 4.80
C LYS A 92 13.95 -17.03 3.61
N LEU A 93 14.02 -17.67 2.44
CA LEU A 93 14.54 -17.05 1.23
C LEU A 93 13.71 -15.84 0.80
N ALA A 94 12.38 -15.97 0.79
CA ALA A 94 11.46 -14.87 0.50
C ALA A 94 11.70 -13.68 1.46
N GLY A 95 11.86 -13.97 2.75
CA GLY A 95 12.25 -12.98 3.75
C GLY A 95 13.58 -12.29 3.41
N CYS A 96 14.64 -13.04 3.12
CA CYS A 96 15.95 -12.48 2.76
C CYS A 96 15.87 -11.57 1.54
N VAL A 97 15.17 -12.00 0.48
CA VAL A 97 15.00 -11.20 -0.76
C VAL A 97 14.22 -9.92 -0.48
N ALA A 98 13.14 -9.99 0.30
CA ALA A 98 12.34 -8.82 0.65
C ALA A 98 13.14 -7.79 1.46
N HIS A 99 13.95 -8.23 2.43
CA HIS A 99 14.82 -7.32 3.20
C HIS A 99 15.92 -6.69 2.34
N ALA A 100 16.54 -7.48 1.44
CA ALA A 100 17.54 -6.96 0.51
C ALA A 100 16.94 -5.92 -0.45
N TYR A 101 15.71 -6.15 -0.93
CA TYR A 101 14.97 -5.18 -1.74
C TYR A 101 14.69 -3.89 -0.96
N ALA A 102 14.15 -4.00 0.26
CA ALA A 102 13.84 -2.86 1.12
C ALA A 102 15.07 -1.99 1.40
N ALA A 103 16.22 -2.62 1.70
CA ALA A 103 17.48 -1.92 1.94
C ALA A 103 18.02 -1.17 0.70
N ARG A 104 17.65 -1.61 -0.52
CA ARG A 104 17.99 -0.93 -1.77
C ARG A 104 17.04 0.24 -2.03
N THR A 105 15.74 0.06 -1.80
CA THR A 105 14.72 1.09 -2.08
C THR A 105 14.71 2.21 -1.05
N ASP A 106 15.00 1.93 0.23
CA ASP A 106 15.03 2.97 1.26
C ASP A 106 16.17 3.98 1.00
N LYS A 107 17.29 3.51 0.45
CA LYS A 107 18.39 4.38 -0.04
C LYS A 107 18.01 5.23 -1.24
N LEU A 108 16.94 4.88 -1.96
CA LEU A 108 16.47 5.55 -3.17
C LEU A 108 15.25 6.45 -2.91
N ARG A 109 14.67 6.40 -1.71
CA ARG A 109 13.48 7.19 -1.38
C ARG A 109 13.90 8.65 -1.10
N PRO A 110 13.41 9.65 -1.86
CA PRO A 110 13.63 11.04 -1.51
C PRO A 110 13.01 11.31 -0.12
N ALA A 111 13.66 12.19 0.65
CA ALA A 111 13.21 12.53 2.01
C ALA A 111 11.83 13.21 1.97
N VAL A 112 10.77 12.42 2.12
CA VAL A 112 9.42 12.95 2.35
C VAL A 112 9.40 13.52 3.76
N ALA A 113 9.15 14.82 3.89
CA ALA A 113 9.13 15.54 5.15
C ALA A 113 8.09 14.93 6.10
N GLN A 114 8.53 14.54 7.30
CA GLN A 114 7.65 14.04 8.35
C GLN A 114 6.76 15.19 8.85
N PRO A 115 5.45 14.97 9.03
CA PRO A 115 4.59 15.99 9.63
C PRO A 115 5.03 16.24 11.07
N THR A 116 5.46 17.47 11.34
CA THR A 116 5.72 17.95 12.69
C THR A 116 4.39 18.08 13.40
N VAL A 117 4.09 17.13 14.29
CA VAL A 117 2.93 17.22 15.18
C VAL A 117 3.23 18.29 16.23
N ALA A 118 2.82 19.53 15.96
CA ALA A 118 2.80 20.59 16.95
C ALA A 118 1.65 20.33 17.93
N GLY A 119 2.00 19.94 19.15
CA GLY A 119 1.05 19.71 20.23
C GLY A 119 0.22 20.94 20.57
N ARG A 120 -1.03 20.69 20.94
CA ARG A 120 -1.80 21.51 21.87
C ARG A 120 -2.37 20.61 22.95
#